data_AF-A0A9D8QIP6-F1
#
_entry.id   AF-A0A9D8QIP6-F1
#
_cell.length_a   1.000
_cell.length_b   1.000
_cell.length_c   1.000
_cell.angle_alpha   90.00
_cell.angle_beta   90.00
_cell.angle_gamma   90.00
#
_symmetry.space_group_name_H-M   'P 1'
#
loop_
_entity.id
_entity.type
_entity.pdbx_description
1 polymer ?
#
loop_
_entity_poly.entity_id
_entity_poly.type
_entity_poly.pdbx_seq_one_letter_code
_entity_poly.pdbx_strand_id
1 'polypeptide(L)'
;MKVTVKELIRQNNEKRKLLTKENQKYYEDLLVYIRANLSRDERATEEVLLEMLDHLLEAQKEGKTAKEVFGKNPKELAEEIIASLPKESWKRQSEFILEIVMTLFGWYMIVSGIGPLIKKEDQTIYSGTLIVSGLLLIASLAMFIYFVVVLLKKEAFQEQKKKRTISILFGFLIAGLFALSLIVKFAIQPFGASFEVSYYTIFGLGCFLLLAAYILKKMREQNT
;
A
#
# COMPACT_ATOMS: atom_id res chain seq x y z
N MET A 1 -19.28 9.90 -21.30
CA MET A 1 -18.20 10.12 -20.32
C MET A 1 -17.78 8.75 -19.79
N LYS A 2 -16.51 8.36 -19.88
CA LYS A 2 -16.06 7.10 -19.26
C LYS A 2 -16.17 7.24 -17.74
N VAL A 3 -16.79 6.26 -17.08
CA VAL A 3 -16.88 6.19 -15.60
C VAL A 3 -15.47 6.16 -15.02
N THR A 4 -15.19 6.90 -13.94
CA THR A 4 -13.86 6.90 -13.30
C THR A 4 -13.67 5.68 -12.40
N VAL A 5 -12.45 5.27 -12.11
CA VAL A 5 -12.17 4.16 -11.18
C VAL A 5 -12.79 4.40 -9.80
N LYS A 6 -12.70 5.65 -9.29
CA LYS A 6 -13.33 6.03 -8.01
C LYS A 6 -14.84 5.81 -8.02
N GLU A 7 -15.48 6.08 -9.16
CA GLU A 7 -16.92 5.85 -9.33
C GLU A 7 -17.26 4.35 -9.41
N LEU A 8 -16.44 3.54 -10.10
CA LEU A 8 -16.60 2.08 -10.09
C LEU A 8 -16.51 1.51 -8.66
N ILE A 9 -15.50 1.94 -7.90
CA ILE A 9 -15.33 1.55 -6.49
C ILE A 9 -16.54 1.98 -5.65
N ARG A 10 -17.06 3.20 -5.87
CA ARG A 10 -18.26 3.71 -5.17
C ARG A 10 -19.47 2.83 -5.47
N GLN A 11 -19.75 2.57 -6.74
CA GLN A 11 -20.85 1.71 -7.17
C GLN A 11 -20.72 0.30 -6.59
N ASN A 12 -19.52 -0.27 -6.62
CA ASN A 12 -19.21 -1.56 -6.02
C ASN A 12 -19.56 -1.58 -4.53
N ASN A 13 -19.09 -0.59 -3.77
CA ASN A 13 -19.36 -0.48 -2.34
C ASN A 13 -20.85 -0.29 -2.01
N GLU A 14 -21.60 0.41 -2.87
CA GLU A 14 -23.05 0.60 -2.70
C GLU A 14 -23.81 -0.69 -3.00
N LYS A 15 -23.55 -1.31 -4.15
CA LYS A 15 -24.21 -2.55 -4.59
C LYS A 15 -23.88 -3.74 -3.68
N ARG A 16 -22.66 -3.82 -3.14
CA ARG A 16 -22.25 -4.90 -2.25
C ARG A 16 -23.11 -5.00 -0.99
N LYS A 17 -23.65 -3.87 -0.51
CA LYS A 17 -24.55 -3.83 0.66
C LYS A 17 -25.91 -4.50 0.40
N LEU A 18 -26.26 -4.72 -0.87
CA LEU A 18 -27.52 -5.35 -1.28
C LEU A 18 -27.42 -6.88 -1.34
N LEU A 19 -26.23 -7.44 -1.18
CA LEU A 19 -26.03 -8.88 -1.13
C LEU A 19 -26.56 -9.48 0.17
N THR A 20 -26.99 -10.74 0.12
CA THR A 20 -27.19 -11.54 1.33
C THR A 20 -25.88 -11.71 2.07
N LYS A 21 -25.94 -12.00 3.38
CA LYS A 21 -24.72 -12.17 4.21
C LYS A 21 -23.76 -13.23 3.64
N GLU A 22 -24.29 -14.31 3.08
CA GLU A 22 -23.49 -15.38 2.47
C GLU A 22 -22.81 -14.92 1.19
N ASN A 23 -23.57 -14.33 0.26
CA ASN A 23 -23.04 -13.82 -1.01
C ASN A 23 -22.06 -12.66 -0.80
N GLN A 24 -22.35 -11.78 0.17
CA GLN A 24 -21.47 -10.69 0.55
C GLN A 24 -20.12 -11.22 1.01
N LYS A 25 -20.11 -12.22 1.90
CA LYS A 25 -18.86 -12.81 2.39
C LYS A 25 -18.03 -13.40 1.24
N TYR A 26 -18.66 -14.20 0.39
CA TYR A 26 -17.99 -14.79 -0.78
C TYR A 26 -17.38 -13.70 -1.67
N TYR A 27 -18.18 -12.68 -2.00
CA TYR A 27 -17.77 -11.61 -2.89
C TYR A 27 -16.68 -10.72 -2.27
N GLU A 28 -16.72 -10.47 -0.96
CA GLU A 28 -15.66 -9.74 -0.25
C GLU A 28 -14.33 -10.51 -0.29
N ASP A 29 -14.36 -11.83 -0.10
CA ASP A 29 -13.16 -12.68 -0.20
C ASP A 29 -12.56 -12.63 -1.62
N LEU A 30 -13.40 -12.70 -2.65
CA LEU A 30 -13.03 -12.56 -4.06
C LEU A 30 -12.41 -11.18 -4.35
N LEU A 31 -13.09 -10.11 -3.93
CA LEU A 31 -12.70 -8.72 -4.13
C LEU A 31 -11.33 -8.42 -3.51
N VAL A 32 -11.09 -8.91 -2.30
CA VAL A 32 -9.80 -8.73 -1.62
C VAL A 32 -8.68 -9.41 -2.40
N TYR A 33 -8.89 -10.62 -2.92
CA TYR A 33 -7.84 -11.31 -3.67
C TYR A 33 -7.46 -10.62 -4.97
N ILE A 34 -8.46 -10.19 -5.74
CA ILE A 34 -8.22 -9.55 -7.04
C ILE A 34 -7.51 -8.21 -6.81
N ARG A 35 -8.02 -7.37 -5.89
CA ARG A 35 -7.42 -6.07 -5.56
C ARG A 35 -6.04 -6.17 -4.91
N ALA A 36 -5.73 -7.26 -4.21
CA ALA A 36 -4.39 -7.49 -3.68
C ALA A 36 -3.34 -7.70 -4.79
N ASN A 37 -3.76 -7.93 -6.04
CA ASN A 37 -2.86 -8.03 -7.17
C ASN A 37 -2.62 -6.66 -7.84
N LEU A 38 -1.67 -5.90 -7.26
CA LEU A 38 -1.30 -4.56 -7.73
C LEU A 38 -0.62 -4.54 -9.12
N SER A 39 -0.38 -5.70 -9.74
CA SER A 39 0.24 -5.78 -11.08
C SER A 39 -0.77 -5.76 -12.22
N ARG A 40 -2.07 -5.75 -11.91
CA ARG A 40 -3.17 -5.71 -12.88
C ARG A 40 -3.73 -4.31 -13.00
N ASP A 41 -4.21 -4.00 -14.20
CA ASP A 41 -4.82 -2.70 -14.48
C ASP A 41 -5.98 -2.44 -13.51
N GLU A 42 -5.88 -1.35 -12.77
CA GLU A 42 -6.85 -1.02 -11.71
C GLU A 42 -8.26 -0.84 -12.28
N ARG A 43 -8.39 -0.23 -13.46
CA ARG A 43 -9.69 0.04 -14.05
C ARG A 43 -10.37 -1.24 -14.52
N ALA A 44 -9.67 -2.07 -15.29
CA ALA A 44 -10.17 -3.36 -15.75
C ALA A 44 -10.54 -4.25 -14.55
N THR A 45 -9.75 -4.20 -13.48
CA THR A 45 -10.04 -4.89 -12.22
C THR A 45 -11.39 -4.47 -11.65
N GLU A 46 -11.63 -3.16 -11.51
CA GLU A 46 -12.88 -2.64 -10.94
C GLU A 46 -14.10 -2.86 -11.85
N GLU A 47 -13.91 -2.81 -13.17
CA GLU A 47 -14.95 -3.11 -14.16
C GLU A 47 -15.40 -4.58 -14.04
N VAL A 48 -14.46 -5.53 -14.02
CA VAL A 48 -14.76 -6.96 -13.85
C VAL A 48 -15.41 -7.25 -12.49
N LEU A 49 -14.91 -6.66 -11.40
CA LEU A 49 -15.52 -6.82 -10.09
C LEU A 49 -16.98 -6.35 -10.06
N LEU A 50 -17.26 -5.21 -10.68
CA LEU A 50 -18.62 -4.66 -10.73
C LEU A 50 -19.55 -5.52 -11.59
N GLU A 51 -19.08 -6.02 -12.73
CA GLU A 51 -19.83 -6.94 -13.59
C GLU A 51 -20.21 -8.23 -12.85
N MET A 52 -19.26 -8.82 -12.13
CA MET A 52 -19.51 -10.00 -11.31
C MET A 52 -20.49 -9.75 -10.18
N LEU A 53 -20.41 -8.57 -9.55
CA LEU A 53 -21.34 -8.16 -8.51
C LEU A 53 -22.77 -8.03 -9.05
N ASP A 54 -22.90 -7.48 -10.26
CA ASP A 54 -24.19 -7.34 -10.93
C ASP A 54 -24.80 -8.70 -11.28
N HIS A 55 -24.01 -9.62 -11.85
CA HIS A 55 -24.45 -10.99 -12.11
C HIS A 55 -24.86 -11.72 -10.82
N LEU A 56 -24.11 -11.53 -9.73
CA LEU A 56 -24.44 -12.13 -8.45
C LEU A 56 -25.74 -11.57 -7.86
N LEU A 57 -25.97 -10.26 -7.96
CA LEU A 57 -27.20 -9.62 -7.51
C LEU A 57 -28.42 -10.09 -8.30
N GLU A 58 -28.28 -10.32 -9.60
CA GLU A 58 -29.34 -10.87 -10.43
C GLU A 58 -29.69 -12.32 -10.03
N ALA A 59 -28.69 -13.19 -9.94
CA ALA A 59 -28.89 -14.57 -9.53
C ALA A 59 -29.44 -14.69 -8.10
N GLN A 60 -29.06 -13.77 -7.21
CA GLN A 60 -29.60 -13.70 -5.86
C GLN A 60 -31.11 -13.44 -5.83
N LYS A 61 -31.69 -12.73 -6.82
CA LYS A 61 -33.15 -12.55 -6.93
C LYS A 61 -33.87 -13.87 -7.18
N GLU A 62 -33.18 -14.84 -7.77
CA GLU A 62 -33.66 -16.21 -7.97
C GLU A 62 -33.35 -17.12 -6.77
N GLY A 63 -32.81 -16.58 -5.68
CA GLY A 63 -32.44 -17.33 -4.48
C GLY A 63 -31.12 -18.08 -4.57
N LYS A 64 -30.31 -17.86 -5.61
CA LYS A 64 -29.02 -18.54 -5.81
C LYS A 64 -27.91 -17.91 -4.96
N THR A 65 -27.05 -18.76 -4.43
CA THR A 65 -25.82 -18.39 -3.73
C THR A 65 -24.67 -18.19 -4.72
N ALA A 66 -23.65 -17.41 -4.34
CA ALA A 66 -22.45 -17.19 -5.15
C ALA A 66 -21.74 -18.50 -5.53
N LYS A 67 -21.78 -19.50 -4.63
CA LYS A 67 -21.21 -20.81 -4.89
C LYS A 67 -21.99 -21.59 -5.96
N GLU A 68 -23.31 -21.46 -6.01
CA GLU A 68 -24.14 -22.05 -7.07
C GLU A 68 -23.98 -21.33 -8.40
N VAL A 69 -23.76 -20.01 -8.38
CA VAL A 69 -23.58 -19.20 -9.59
C VAL A 69 -22.21 -19.42 -10.22
N PHE A 70 -21.15 -19.32 -9.42
CA PHE A 70 -19.78 -19.36 -9.93
C PHE A 70 -19.14 -20.75 -9.87
N GLY A 71 -19.71 -21.69 -9.10
CA GLY A 71 -19.25 -23.08 -8.99
C GLY A 71 -17.87 -23.27 -8.33
N LYS A 72 -17.12 -22.18 -8.12
CA LYS A 72 -15.74 -22.18 -7.62
C LYS A 72 -15.67 -21.54 -6.24
N ASN A 73 -14.64 -21.87 -5.47
CA ASN A 73 -14.33 -21.08 -4.28
C ASN A 73 -13.77 -19.70 -4.69
N PRO A 74 -13.84 -18.66 -3.82
CA PRO A 74 -13.43 -17.31 -4.17
C PRO A 74 -11.97 -17.21 -4.64
N LYS A 75 -11.07 -18.06 -4.10
CA LYS A 75 -9.65 -18.05 -4.44
C LYS A 75 -9.41 -18.51 -5.87
N GLU A 76 -9.98 -19.65 -6.23
CA GLU A 76 -9.82 -20.26 -7.55
C GLU A 76 -10.36 -19.34 -8.65
N LEU A 77 -11.52 -18.74 -8.40
CA LEU A 77 -12.11 -17.76 -9.31
C LEU A 77 -11.26 -16.49 -9.41
N ALA A 78 -10.73 -15.98 -8.29
CA ALA A 78 -9.83 -14.83 -8.30
C ALA A 78 -8.57 -15.08 -9.14
N GLU A 79 -7.95 -16.25 -9.02
CA GLU A 79 -6.74 -16.60 -9.76
C GLU A 79 -6.98 -16.63 -11.28
N GLU A 80 -8.12 -17.16 -11.72
CA GLU A 80 -8.55 -17.15 -13.12
C GLU A 80 -8.77 -15.73 -13.66
N ILE A 81 -9.48 -14.89 -12.89
CA ILE A 81 -9.73 -13.49 -13.27
C ILE A 81 -8.42 -12.70 -13.32
N ILE A 82 -7.55 -12.86 -12.33
CA ILE A 82 -6.24 -12.23 -12.32
C ILE A 82 -5.42 -12.64 -13.56
N ALA A 83 -5.53 -13.90 -14.00
CA ALA A 83 -4.81 -14.38 -15.17
C ALA A 83 -5.31 -13.72 -16.47
N SER A 84 -6.62 -13.43 -16.57
CA SER A 84 -7.23 -12.79 -17.74
C SER A 84 -7.09 -11.26 -17.74
N LEU A 85 -6.93 -10.63 -16.58
CA LEU A 85 -6.81 -9.18 -16.47
C LEU A 85 -5.52 -8.62 -17.12
N PRO A 86 -5.62 -7.49 -17.84
CA PRO A 86 -4.46 -6.83 -18.43
C PRO A 86 -3.49 -6.40 -17.33
N LYS A 87 -2.19 -6.41 -17.65
CA LYS A 87 -1.15 -5.95 -16.73
C LYS A 87 -1.15 -4.43 -16.66
N GLU A 88 -0.90 -3.90 -15.47
CA GLU A 88 -0.68 -2.48 -15.27
C GLU A 88 0.59 -2.03 -16.00
N SER A 89 0.59 -0.83 -16.56
CA SER A 89 1.74 -0.34 -17.31
C SER A 89 2.99 -0.19 -16.42
N TRP A 90 4.17 -0.49 -16.96
CA TRP A 90 5.43 -0.33 -16.22
C TRP A 90 5.61 1.10 -15.69
N LYS A 91 5.24 2.08 -16.51
CA LYS A 91 5.25 3.50 -16.13
C LYS A 91 4.43 3.73 -14.85
N ARG A 92 3.18 3.29 -14.83
CA ARG A 92 2.28 3.50 -13.68
C ARG A 92 2.72 2.74 -12.43
N GLN A 93 3.23 1.52 -12.58
CA GLN A 93 3.84 0.78 -11.47
C GLN A 93 5.05 1.54 -10.89
N SER A 94 5.92 2.06 -11.75
CA SER A 94 7.10 2.82 -11.32
C SER A 94 6.71 4.14 -10.64
N GLU A 95 5.69 4.84 -11.13
CA GLU A 95 5.15 6.06 -10.50
C GLU A 95 4.57 5.78 -9.11
N PHE A 96 3.88 4.64 -8.93
CA PHE A 96 3.38 4.20 -7.62
C PHE A 96 4.49 3.86 -6.64
N ILE A 97 5.50 3.10 -7.09
CA ILE A 97 6.66 2.78 -6.25
C ILE A 97 7.41 4.06 -5.88
N LEU A 98 7.60 4.98 -6.84
CA LEU A 98 8.29 6.24 -6.61
C LEU A 98 7.54 7.13 -5.62
N GLU A 99 6.21 7.23 -5.72
CA GLU A 99 5.38 7.94 -4.74
C GLU A 99 5.60 7.40 -3.32
N ILE A 100 5.56 6.07 -3.14
CA ILE A 100 5.75 5.43 -1.84
C ILE A 100 7.14 5.73 -1.29
N VAL A 101 8.18 5.57 -2.11
CA VAL A 101 9.56 5.82 -1.72
C VAL A 101 9.75 7.30 -1.34
N MET A 102 9.30 8.24 -2.17
CA MET A 102 9.39 9.67 -1.87
C MET A 102 8.63 10.04 -0.59
N THR A 103 7.46 9.45 -0.37
CA THR A 103 6.67 9.69 0.85
C THR A 103 7.43 9.22 2.09
N LEU A 104 7.98 8.00 2.06
CA LEU A 104 8.70 7.42 3.19
C LEU A 104 9.98 8.22 3.49
N PHE A 105 10.80 8.48 2.46
CA PHE A 105 12.04 9.26 2.63
C PHE A 105 11.74 10.70 3.04
N GLY A 106 10.67 11.30 2.53
CA GLY A 106 10.20 12.63 2.93
C GLY A 106 9.91 12.69 4.43
N TRP A 107 9.10 11.76 4.96
CA TRP A 107 8.83 11.70 6.40
C TRP A 107 10.07 11.39 7.23
N TYR A 108 10.94 10.48 6.78
CA TYR A 108 12.21 10.19 7.44
C TYR A 108 13.08 11.45 7.58
N MET A 109 13.14 12.27 6.53
CA MET A 109 13.88 13.54 6.53
C MET A 109 13.22 14.60 7.42
N ILE A 110 11.88 14.72 7.42
CA ILE A 110 11.16 15.63 8.32
C ILE A 110 11.50 15.30 9.78
N VAL A 111 11.39 14.04 10.18
CA VAL A 111 11.68 13.60 11.56
C VAL A 111 13.16 13.78 11.89
N SER A 112 14.06 13.48 10.95
CA SER A 112 15.51 13.67 11.15
C SER A 112 15.95 15.15 11.21
N GLY A 113 15.24 16.03 10.51
CA GLY A 113 15.62 17.44 10.33
C GLY A 113 14.92 18.42 11.28
N ILE A 114 13.81 18.02 11.93
CA ILE A 114 13.04 18.93 12.78
C ILE A 114 13.80 19.39 14.03
N GLY A 115 14.55 18.50 14.69
CA GLY A 115 15.38 18.86 15.85
C GLY A 115 16.44 19.91 15.54
N PRO A 116 17.31 19.66 14.54
CA PRO A 116 18.31 20.64 14.06
C PRO A 116 17.69 21.97 13.63
N LEU A 117 16.55 21.93 12.93
CA LEU A 117 15.84 23.13 12.52
C LEU A 117 15.40 23.99 13.72
N ILE A 118 14.88 23.36 14.78
CA ILE A 118 14.47 24.05 16.01
C ILE A 118 15.68 24.64 16.74
N LYS A 119 16.78 23.88 16.81
CA LYS A 119 18.01 24.30 17.50
C LYS A 119 18.85 25.30 16.70
N LYS A 120 18.61 25.42 15.38
CA LYS A 120 19.44 26.17 14.42
C LYS A 120 20.90 25.71 14.45
N GLU A 121 21.10 24.41 14.62
CA GLU A 121 22.42 23.79 14.69
C GLU A 121 22.68 23.03 13.38
N ASP A 122 23.78 23.39 12.72
CA ASP A 122 24.24 22.66 11.54
C ASP A 122 24.62 21.23 11.92
N GLN A 123 24.49 20.34 10.95
CA GLN A 123 24.62 18.91 11.18
C GLN A 123 25.85 18.35 10.48
N THR A 124 26.68 17.64 11.24
CA THR A 124 27.69 16.76 10.63
C THR A 124 27.05 15.42 10.31
N ILE A 125 26.97 15.10 9.02
CA ILE A 125 26.47 13.80 8.54
C ILE A 125 27.66 12.93 8.17
N TYR A 126 27.63 11.69 8.63
CA TYR A 126 28.63 10.67 8.31
C TYR A 126 28.06 9.70 7.27
N SER A 127 28.74 9.56 6.15
CA SER A 127 28.30 8.73 5.01
C SER A 127 28.08 7.26 5.38
N GLY A 128 28.93 6.66 6.22
CA GLY A 128 28.78 5.27 6.66
C GLY A 128 27.51 5.06 7.49
N THR A 129 27.28 5.94 8.47
CA THR A 129 26.05 5.95 9.29
C THR A 129 24.80 6.19 8.43
N LEU A 130 24.88 7.10 7.45
CA LEU A 130 23.78 7.40 6.52
C LEU A 130 23.40 6.17 5.69
N ILE A 131 24.38 5.42 5.17
CA ILE A 131 24.14 4.20 4.38
C ILE A 131 23.43 3.15 5.24
N VAL A 132 23.89 2.92 6.48
CA VAL A 132 23.27 1.95 7.39
C VAL A 132 21.82 2.34 7.70
N SER A 133 21.57 3.61 8.03
CA SER A 133 20.22 4.13 8.22
C SER A 133 19.34 3.96 6.98
N GLY A 134 19.88 4.21 5.79
CA GLY A 134 19.18 4.04 4.52
C GLY A 134 18.82 2.58 4.22
N LEU A 135 19.73 1.64 4.46
CA LEU A 135 19.47 0.21 4.29
C LEU A 135 18.38 -0.29 5.25
N LEU A 136 18.41 0.15 6.51
CA LEU A 136 17.37 -0.18 7.48
C LEU A 136 16.01 0.40 7.09
N LEU A 137 15.99 1.62 6.55
CA LEU A 137 14.77 2.24 6.04
C LEU A 137 14.19 1.43 4.85
N ILE A 138 15.02 1.06 3.88
CA ILE A 138 14.60 0.23 2.74
C ILE A 138 14.10 -1.14 3.22
N ALA A 139 14.79 -1.78 4.16
CA ALA A 139 14.37 -3.05 4.75
C ALA A 139 13.01 -2.94 5.45
N SER A 140 12.77 -1.84 6.19
CA SER A 140 11.47 -1.57 6.83
C SER A 140 10.34 -1.42 5.80
N LEU A 141 10.61 -0.74 4.68
CA LEU A 141 9.64 -0.59 3.60
C LEU A 141 9.32 -1.91 2.91
N ALA A 142 10.35 -2.69 2.56
CA ALA A 142 10.18 -3.99 1.93
C ALA A 142 9.36 -4.94 2.81
N MET A 143 9.64 -4.93 4.12
CA MET A 143 8.89 -5.71 5.09
C MET A 143 7.45 -5.21 5.24
N PHE A 144 7.21 -3.89 5.22
CA PHE A 144 5.87 -3.31 5.25
C PHE A 144 5.04 -3.74 4.03
N ILE A 145 5.61 -3.63 2.82
CA ILE A 145 4.93 -4.05 1.59
C ILE A 145 4.61 -5.56 1.64
N TYR A 146 5.60 -6.38 1.99
CA TYR A 146 5.40 -7.83 2.14
C TYR A 146 4.27 -8.14 3.13
N PHE A 147 4.28 -7.47 4.29
CA PHE A 147 3.28 -7.67 5.32
C PHE A 147 1.88 -7.26 4.86
N VAL A 148 1.71 -6.12 4.20
CA VAL A 148 0.42 -5.68 3.65
C VAL A 148 -0.12 -6.71 2.66
N VAL A 149 0.71 -7.20 1.73
CA VAL A 149 0.30 -8.23 0.76
C VAL A 149 -0.11 -9.53 1.45
N VAL A 150 0.64 -9.97 2.47
CA VAL A 150 0.33 -11.18 3.24
C VAL A 150 -0.95 -11.01 4.05
N LEU A 151 -1.16 -9.84 4.67
CA LEU A 151 -2.39 -9.54 5.41
C LEU A 151 -3.59 -9.59 4.49
N LEU A 152 -3.58 -8.88 3.37
CA LEU A 152 -4.71 -8.86 2.42
C LEU A 152 -5.08 -10.27 1.96
N LYS A 153 -4.10 -11.12 1.62
CA LYS A 153 -4.35 -12.51 1.23
C LYS A 153 -4.87 -13.41 2.35
N LYS A 154 -4.50 -13.14 3.61
CA LYS A 154 -4.96 -13.91 4.79
C LYS A 154 -6.29 -13.39 5.36
N GLU A 155 -6.60 -12.11 5.16
CA GLU A 155 -7.85 -11.50 5.63
C GLU A 155 -9.08 -12.15 5.02
N ALA A 156 -9.00 -12.55 3.75
CA ALA A 156 -10.07 -13.24 3.04
C ALA A 156 -10.33 -14.70 3.51
N PHE A 157 -9.55 -15.29 4.44
CA PHE A 157 -9.62 -16.75 4.71
C PHE A 157 -9.64 -17.22 6.17
N GLN A 158 -9.44 -16.37 7.19
CA GLN A 158 -9.27 -16.84 8.59
C GLN A 158 -10.19 -16.20 9.65
N GLU A 159 -10.24 -16.76 10.86
CA GLU A 159 -11.03 -16.24 11.99
C GLU A 159 -10.42 -15.02 12.69
N GLN A 160 -11.27 -14.10 13.17
CA GLN A 160 -10.90 -12.75 13.62
C GLN A 160 -9.92 -12.65 14.81
N LYS A 161 -9.87 -13.63 15.73
CA LYS A 161 -9.06 -13.50 16.97
C LYS A 161 -7.56 -13.75 16.75
N LYS A 162 -7.18 -14.78 15.98
CA LYS A 162 -5.77 -15.07 15.67
C LYS A 162 -5.14 -14.03 14.74
N LYS A 163 -5.99 -13.32 13.98
CA LYS A 163 -5.63 -12.23 13.06
C LYS A 163 -5.10 -10.97 13.77
N ARG A 164 -5.77 -10.51 14.83
CA ARG A 164 -5.40 -9.27 15.53
C ARG A 164 -4.00 -9.33 16.14
N THR A 165 -3.63 -10.47 16.74
CA THR A 165 -2.30 -10.66 17.35
C THR A 165 -1.17 -10.64 16.33
N ILE A 166 -1.35 -11.32 15.18
CA ILE A 166 -0.36 -11.32 14.09
C ILE A 166 -0.22 -9.90 13.52
N SER A 167 -1.34 -9.21 13.31
CA SER A 167 -1.29 -7.85 12.76
C SER A 167 -0.55 -6.86 13.66
N ILE A 168 -0.78 -6.95 14.97
CA ILE A 168 -0.12 -6.11 15.97
C ILE A 168 1.38 -6.41 16.01
N LEU A 169 1.77 -7.68 16.02
CA LEU A 169 3.17 -8.10 16.14
C LEU A 169 4.02 -7.63 14.95
N PHE A 170 3.50 -7.77 13.73
CA PHE A 170 4.16 -7.24 12.54
C PHE A 170 4.18 -5.71 12.49
N GLY A 171 3.11 -5.05 12.96
CA GLY A 171 3.08 -3.60 13.12
C GLY A 171 4.21 -3.10 14.01
N PHE A 172 4.44 -3.77 15.15
CA PHE A 172 5.58 -3.48 16.03
C PHE A 172 6.93 -3.74 15.37
N LEU A 173 7.07 -4.81 14.59
CA LEU A 173 8.32 -5.12 13.88
C LEU A 173 8.69 -4.03 12.87
N ILE A 174 7.73 -3.57 12.07
CA ILE A 174 7.92 -2.51 11.07
C ILE A 174 8.23 -1.18 11.75
N ALA A 175 7.46 -0.82 12.78
CA ALA A 175 7.72 0.38 13.57
C ALA A 175 9.09 0.35 14.24
N GLY A 176 9.50 -0.83 14.74
CA GLY A 176 10.83 -1.06 15.32
C GLY A 176 11.96 -0.86 14.32
N LEU A 177 11.85 -1.40 13.10
CA LEU A 177 12.85 -1.18 12.04
C LEU A 177 12.93 0.28 11.60
N PHE A 178 11.78 0.95 11.47
CA PHE A 178 11.74 2.38 11.16
C PHE A 178 12.38 3.21 12.29
N ALA A 179 12.03 2.94 13.55
CA ALA A 179 12.65 3.60 14.70
C ALA A 179 14.16 3.32 14.78
N LEU A 180 14.60 2.09 14.50
CA LEU A 180 16.00 1.73 14.47
C LEU A 180 16.75 2.55 13.40
N SER A 181 16.15 2.76 12.22
CA SER A 181 16.74 3.58 11.16
C SER A 181 17.01 5.05 11.58
N LEU A 182 16.24 5.56 12.54
CA LEU A 182 16.41 6.89 13.14
C LEU A 182 17.45 6.87 14.28
N ILE A 183 17.41 5.84 15.13
CA ILE A 183 18.24 5.72 16.34
C ILE A 183 19.69 5.36 16.01
N VAL A 184 19.97 4.75 14.85
CA VAL A 184 21.34 4.40 14.39
C VAL A 184 22.33 5.56 14.52
N LYS A 185 21.88 6.80 14.27
CA LYS A 185 22.70 8.01 14.39
C LYS A 185 23.19 8.28 15.82
N PHE A 186 22.45 7.80 16.82
CA PHE A 186 22.77 7.95 18.24
C PHE A 186 23.39 6.68 18.84
N ALA A 187 23.08 5.50 18.29
CA ALA A 187 23.48 4.21 18.85
C ALA A 187 24.83 3.67 18.36
N ILE A 188 25.29 4.10 17.17
CA ILE A 188 26.54 3.63 16.57
C ILE A 188 27.52 4.80 16.49
N GLN A 189 28.79 4.53 16.75
CA GLN A 189 29.85 5.52 16.56
C GLN A 189 29.85 6.01 15.09
N PRO A 190 29.84 7.32 14.85
CA PRO A 190 29.86 7.84 13.48
C PRO A 190 31.11 7.38 12.73
N PHE A 191 30.92 6.92 11.49
CA PHE A 191 32.01 6.41 10.66
C PHE A 191 31.79 6.72 9.17
N GLY A 192 32.89 6.72 8.41
CA GLY A 192 32.93 7.15 7.01
C GLY A 192 33.23 8.64 6.86
N ALA A 193 33.27 9.13 5.62
CA ALA A 193 33.49 10.54 5.32
C ALA A 193 32.37 11.40 5.91
N SER A 194 32.75 12.50 6.57
CA SER A 194 31.84 13.49 7.12
C SER A 194 31.68 14.68 6.20
N PHE A 195 30.51 15.31 6.25
CA PHE A 195 30.24 16.57 5.59
C PHE A 195 29.24 17.37 6.43
N GLU A 196 29.36 18.69 6.38
CA GLU A 196 28.46 19.59 7.08
C GLU A 196 27.26 19.93 6.21
N VAL A 197 26.09 19.93 6.83
CA VAL A 197 24.82 20.23 6.19
C VAL A 197 24.11 21.28 7.02
N SER A 198 23.69 22.37 6.36
CA SER A 198 22.98 23.45 7.05
C SER A 198 21.70 22.96 7.70
N TYR A 199 21.36 23.51 8.86
CA TYR A 199 20.26 23.07 9.73
C TYR A 199 18.88 22.96 9.05
N TYR A 200 18.63 23.71 7.96
CA TYR A 200 17.36 23.71 7.23
C TYR A 200 17.32 22.70 6.07
N THR A 201 18.46 22.16 5.64
CA THR A 201 18.57 21.38 4.39
C THR A 201 17.79 20.07 4.45
N ILE A 202 17.98 19.27 5.50
CA ILE A 202 17.31 17.96 5.62
C ILE A 202 15.79 18.15 5.69
N PHE A 203 15.32 19.09 6.52
CA PHE A 203 13.90 19.37 6.65
C PHE A 203 13.31 19.88 5.32
N GLY A 204 13.99 20.82 4.65
CA GLY A 204 13.58 21.36 3.36
C GLY A 204 13.48 20.29 2.27
N LEU A 205 14.46 19.38 2.19
CA LEU A 205 14.40 18.23 1.29
C LEU A 205 13.23 17.30 1.63
N GLY A 206 12.95 17.09 2.91
CA GLY A 206 11.78 16.33 3.36
C GLY A 206 10.47 16.94 2.84
N CYS A 207 10.28 18.25 3.01
CA CYS A 207 9.12 18.97 2.48
C CYS A 207 9.01 18.86 0.95
N PHE A 208 10.14 19.03 0.26
CA PHE A 208 10.21 18.92 -1.20
C PHE A 208 9.78 17.52 -1.69
N LEU A 209 10.30 16.45 -1.07
CA LEU A 209 9.94 15.08 -1.43
C LEU A 209 8.46 14.78 -1.19
N LEU A 210 7.89 15.25 -0.08
CA LEU A 210 6.46 15.07 0.20
C LEU A 210 5.58 15.82 -0.80
N LEU A 211 5.98 17.03 -1.21
CA LEU A 211 5.27 17.79 -2.24
C LEU A 211 5.38 17.09 -3.60
N ALA A 212 6.56 16.60 -3.97
CA ALA A 212 6.76 15.84 -5.20
C ALA A 212 5.91 14.56 -5.23
N ALA A 213 5.87 13.81 -4.12
CA ALA A 213 5.03 12.63 -3.96
C ALA A 213 3.54 12.98 -4.13
N TYR A 214 3.08 14.08 -3.52
CA TYR A 214 1.70 14.54 -3.66
C TYR A 214 1.34 14.89 -5.11
N ILE A 215 2.25 15.56 -5.84
CA ILE A 215 2.04 15.91 -7.25
C ILE A 215 2.00 14.64 -8.11
N LEU A 216 2.95 13.72 -7.93
CA LEU A 216 2.98 12.43 -8.64
C LEU A 216 1.68 11.64 -8.44
N LYS A 217 1.20 11.56 -7.18
CA LYS A 217 -0.07 10.92 -6.85
C LYS A 217 -1.23 11.55 -7.63
N LYS A 218 -1.33 12.87 -7.60
CA LYS A 218 -2.41 13.61 -8.28
C LYS A 218 -2.38 13.40 -9.79
N MET A 219 -1.20 13.39 -10.40
CA MET A 219 -1.03 13.13 -11.84
C MET A 219 -1.45 11.70 -12.20
N ARG A 220 -1.09 10.70 -11.39
CA ARG A 220 -1.50 9.30 -11.62
C ARG A 220 -3.01 9.16 -11.56
N GLU A 221 -3.65 9.70 -10.51
CA GLU A 221 -5.10 9.60 -10.32
C GLU A 221 -5.92 10.28 -11.44
N GLN A 222 -5.39 11.34 -12.07
CA GLN A 222 -6.07 12.01 -13.18
C GLN A 222 -6.01 11.21 -14.49
N ASN A 223 -5.03 10.33 -14.64
CA ASN A 223 -4.83 9.51 -15.83
C ASN A 223 -5.57 8.15 -15.76
N THR A 224 -6.46 7.97 -14.77
CA THR A 224 -7.18 6.71 -14.49
C THR A 224 -8.69 6.83 -14.68
#